data_AF-C0FVF3-F1
#
_entry.id   AF-C0FVF3-F1
#
_cell.length_a   1.000
_cell.length_b   1.000
_cell.length_c   1.000
_cell.angle_alpha   90.00
_cell.angle_beta   90.00
_cell.angle_gamma   90.00
#
_symmetry.space_group_name_H-M   'P 1'
#
loop_
_entity.id
_entity.type
_entity.pdbx_description
1 polymer ?
#
loop_
_entity_poly.entity_id
_entity_poly.type
_entity_poly.pdbx_seq_one_letter_code
_entity_poly.pdbx_strand_id
1 'polypeptide(L)' 'MTKEMLKGLIELVSEEDIETLYNVVVKFIPENVPLPDEIEAIERADKSIAKNGTVPHDAVDWD' A
#
# COMPACT_ATOMS: atom_id res chain seq x y z
N MET A 1 -14.59 23.27 -13.80
CA MET A 1 -13.11 23.26 -13.74
C MET A 1 -12.64 22.19 -14.70
N THR A 2 -11.78 22.51 -15.67
CA THR A 2 -11.31 21.49 -16.65
C THR A 2 -10.11 20.74 -16.10
N LYS A 3 -9.83 19.56 -16.67
CA LYS A 3 -8.66 18.74 -16.30
C LYS A 3 -7.35 19.54 -16.47
N GLU A 4 -7.26 20.35 -17.52
CA GLU A 4 -6.11 21.21 -17.79
C GLU A 4 -5.92 22.28 -16.71
N MET A 5 -7.01 22.93 -16.27
CA MET A 5 -6.94 23.92 -15.20
C MET A 5 -6.48 23.31 -13.88
N LEU A 6 -6.93 22.10 -13.55
CA LEU A 6 -6.52 21.40 -12.33
C LEU A 6 -5.02 21.07 -12.36
N LYS A 7 -4.52 20.59 -13.52
CA LYS A 7 -3.11 20.28 -13.69
C LYS A 7 -2.21 21.51 -13.47
N GLY A 8 -2.60 22.64 -14.06
CA GLY A 8 -1.88 23.91 -13.88
C GLY A 8 -1.89 24.42 -12.44
N LEU A 9 -2.93 24.12 -11.66
CA LEU A 9 -2.97 24.47 -10.24
C LEU A 9 -2.06 23.58 -9.40
N ILE A 10 -1.99 22.27 -9.69
CA ILE A 10 -1.13 21.32 -8.98
C ILE A 10 0.35 21.66 -9.19
N GLU A 11 0.74 22.12 -10.39
CA GLU A 11 2.12 22.53 -10.69
C GLU A 11 2.59 23.77 -9.91
N LEU A 12 1.66 24.53 -9.30
CA LEU A 12 1.96 25.70 -8.48
C LEU A 12 2.06 25.40 -6.98
N VAL A 13 1.78 24.15 -6.59
CA VAL A 13 1.80 23.70 -5.19
C VAL A 13 3.23 23.28 -4.82
N SER A 14 3.63 23.52 -3.57
CA SER A 14 4.94 23.08 -3.06
C SER A 14 5.02 21.55 -3.00
N GLU A 15 6.23 20.96 -3.10
CA GLU A 15 6.37 19.49 -3.03
C GLU A 15 5.83 18.91 -1.71
N GLU A 16 6.01 19.61 -0.59
CA GLU A 16 5.48 19.23 0.74
C GLU A 16 3.95 19.16 0.75
N ASP A 17 3.30 20.15 0.13
CA ASP A 17 1.84 20.19 0.01
C ASP A 17 1.33 19.14 -0.99
N ILE A 18 2.08 18.84 -2.05
CA ILE A 18 1.76 17.75 -3.00
C ILE A 18 1.77 16.40 -2.29
N GLU A 19 2.77 16.14 -1.45
CA GLU A 19 2.86 14.90 -0.67
C GLU A 19 1.67 14.78 0.31
N THR A 20 1.29 15.88 0.94
CA THR A 20 0.10 15.95 1.79
C THR A 20 -1.17 15.64 1.01
N LEU A 21 -1.36 16.25 -0.17
CA LEU A 21 -2.50 16.01 -1.05
C LEU A 21 -2.53 14.57 -1.55
N TYR A 22 -1.38 13.99 -1.92
CA TYR A 22 -1.26 12.58 -2.30
C TYR A 22 -1.75 11.65 -1.19
N ASN A 23 -1.24 11.84 0.04
CA ASN A 23 -1.63 11.03 1.20
C ASN A 23 -3.12 11.15 1.51
N VAL A 24 -3.72 12.33 1.30
CA VAL A 24 -5.17 12.53 1.45
C VAL A 24 -5.94 11.76 0.38
N VAL A 25 -5.54 11.86 -0.90
CA VAL A 25 -6.21 11.16 -2.01
C VAL A 25 -6.15 9.64 -1.83
N VAL A 26 -5.01 9.10 -1.40
CA VAL A 26 -4.84 7.66 -1.15
C VAL A 26 -5.86 7.14 -0.12
N LYS A 27 -6.16 7.91 0.93
CA LYS A 27 -7.18 7.54 1.94
C LYS A 27 -8.61 7.44 1.39
N PHE A 28 -8.89 8.03 0.23
CA PHE A 28 -10.18 7.95 -0.43
C PHE A 28 -10.24 6.87 -1.50
N ILE A 29 -9.13 6.18 -1.78
CA ILE A 29 -9.15 4.99 -2.63
C ILE A 29 -9.87 3.90 -1.84
N PRO A 30 -10.97 3.32 -2.37
CA PRO A 30 -11.69 2.28 -1.67
C PRO A 30 -10.78 1.08 -1.45
N GLU A 31 -10.50 0.78 -0.20
CA GLU A 31 -9.84 -0.46 0.18
C GLU A 31 -10.81 -1.61 -0.09
N ASN A 32 -10.37 -2.61 -0.86
CA ASN A 32 -11.15 -3.82 -1.03
C ASN A 32 -10.96 -4.68 0.21
N VAL A 33 -12.07 -5.12 0.81
CA VAL A 33 -11.98 -6.05 1.95
C VAL A 33 -11.43 -7.38 1.41
N PRO A 34 -10.38 -7.96 2.02
CA PRO A 34 -9.86 -9.24 1.58
C PRO A 34 -10.97 -10.29 1.58
N LEU A 35 -10.97 -11.16 0.59
CA LEU A 35 -11.90 -12.27 0.51
C LEU A 35 -11.69 -13.21 1.71
N PRO A 36 -12.69 -13.99 2.13
CA PRO A 36 -12.57 -14.88 3.28
C PRO A 36 -11.37 -15.84 3.23
N ASP A 37 -11.03 -16.33 2.03
CA ASP A 37 -9.87 -17.19 1.81
C ASP A 37 -8.54 -16.44 1.94
N GLU A 38 -8.49 -15.17 1.55
CA GLU A 38 -7.32 -14.30 1.76
C GLU A 38 -7.11 -14.00 3.25
N ILE A 39 -8.18 -13.76 4.00
CA ILE A 39 -8.12 -13.61 5.46
C ILE A 39 -7.60 -14.90 6.12
N GLU A 40 -8.11 -16.06 5.72
CA GLU A 40 -7.64 -17.35 6.24
C GLU A 40 -6.16 -17.59 5.90
N ALA A 41 -5.72 -17.21 4.70
CA ALA A 41 -4.33 -17.33 4.29
C ALA A 41 -3.40 -16.46 5.16
N ILE A 42 -3.80 -15.24 5.48
CA ILE A 42 -3.07 -14.33 6.38
C ILE A 42 -2.99 -14.94 7.78
N GLU A 43 -4.12 -15.36 8.36
CA GLU A 43 -4.12 -15.99 9.69
C GLU A 43 -3.24 -17.25 9.75
N ARG A 44 -3.25 -18.05 8.68
CA ARG A 44 -2.42 -19.25 8.57
C ARG A 44 -0.94 -18.88 8.51
N ALA A 45 -0.58 -17.85 7.75
CA ALA A 45 0.78 -17.34 7.67
C ALA A 45 1.25 -16.83 9.04
N ASP A 46 0.45 -16.04 9.74
CA ASP A 46 0.77 -15.51 11.07
C ASP A 46 1.01 -16.63 12.09
N LYS A 47 0.14 -17.65 12.11
CA LYS A 47 0.32 -18.84 12.97
C LYS A 47 1.61 -19.60 12.63
N SER A 48 1.95 -19.71 11.34
CA SER A 48 3.18 -20.36 10.89
C SER A 48 4.41 -19.58 11.33
N ILE A 49 4.41 -18.25 11.14
CA ILE A 49 5.50 -17.35 11.54
C ILE A 49 5.70 -17.38 13.06
N ALA A 50 4.62 -17.32 13.84
CA ALA A 50 4.70 -17.38 15.30
C ALA A 50 5.29 -18.70 15.81
N LYS A 51 5.02 -19.81 15.11
CA LYS A 51 5.50 -21.15 15.49
C LYS A 51 6.91 -21.45 14.99
N ASN A 52 7.20 -21.10 13.74
CA ASN A 52 8.38 -21.55 13.00
C ASN A 52 9.39 -20.43 12.72
N GLY A 53 9.04 -19.17 13.02
CA GLY A 53 9.82 -17.99 12.64
C GLY A 53 9.75 -17.69 11.15
N THR A 54 10.64 -16.81 10.70
CA THR A 54 10.88 -16.49 9.29
C THR A 54 12.34 -16.79 8.94
N VAL A 55 12.60 -17.04 7.66
CA VAL A 55 13.97 -17.12 7.13
C VAL A 55 14.35 -15.78 6.49
N PRO A 56 15.58 -15.28 6.74
CA PRO A 56 16.11 -14.14 6.00
C PRO A 56 16.12 -14.42 4.49
N HIS A 57 15.85 -13.38 3.69
CA HIS A 57 15.74 -13.51 2.24
C HIS A 57 17.05 -14.00 1.58
N ASP A 58 18.19 -13.57 2.12
CA ASP A 58 19.54 -13.92 1.72
C ASP A 58 19.98 -15.33 2.15
N ALA A 59 19.23 -15.96 3.06
CA ALA A 59 19.47 -17.33 3.52
C ALA A 59 18.71 -18.39 2.70
N VAL A 60 17.88 -17.97 1.73
CA VAL A 60 17.15 -18.88 0.83
C VAL A 60 17.99 -19.13 -0.42
N ASP A 61 18.19 -20.40 -0.75
CA ASP A 61 18.79 -20.82 -2.03
C ASP A 61 17.73 -20.70 -3.13
N TRP A 62 17.90 -19.72 -4.01
CA TRP A 62 16.92 -19.38 -5.06
C TRP A 62 17.26 -19.99 -6.43
N ASP A 63 18.46 -20.57 -6.58
CA ASP A 63 18.97 -21.12 -7.85
C ASP A 63 18.39 -22.52 -8.19
#